data_AF-A0A1R4K0A6-F1
#
_entry.id   AF-A0A1R4K0A6-F1
#
_cell.length_a   1.000
_cell.length_b   1.000
_cell.length_c   1.000
_cell.angle_alpha   90.00
_cell.angle_beta   90.00
_cell.angle_gamma   90.00
#
_symmetry.space_group_name_H-M   'P 1'
#
loop_
_entity.id
_entity.type
_entity.pdbx_description
1 polymer ?
#
loop_
_entity_poly.entity_id
_entity_poly.type
_entity_poly.pdbx_seq_one_letter_code
_entity_poly.pdbx_strand_id
1 'polypeptide(L)'
;MKGAAHAGLVIITLTHHLTHDIQQLSATDATSRIRVLRAWLITVGALFAGVGMVSVDEAEPLHIVIATTMSVAFAGLIAASGWLVPWLPRSFAFVFVIVLGAFGFVALLMWPIGYFNLTAMELLSSILLLTWLLLFVRAIAATADDDQPGALMSD
;
A
#
# COMPACT_ATOMS: atom_id res chain seq x y z
N MET A 1 -15.71 -1.83 24.76
CA MET A 1 -14.97 -2.88 24.02
C MET A 1 -15.87 -3.80 23.17
N LYS A 2 -16.92 -3.30 22.48
CA LYS A 2 -17.76 -4.14 21.57
C LYS A 2 -17.63 -3.80 20.08
N GLY A 3 -16.76 -2.86 19.70
CA GLY A 3 -16.67 -2.35 18.32
C GLY A 3 -15.69 -3.09 17.39
N ALA A 4 -14.63 -3.70 17.93
CA ALA A 4 -13.51 -4.21 17.13
C ALA A 4 -13.83 -5.52 16.36
N ALA A 5 -14.84 -6.27 16.78
CA ALA A 5 -15.24 -7.51 16.08
C ALA A 5 -15.87 -7.25 14.70
N HIS A 6 -16.44 -6.06 14.47
CA HIS A 6 -17.16 -5.75 13.24
C HIS A 6 -16.22 -5.34 12.10
N ALA A 7 -15.11 -4.66 12.41
CA ALA A 7 -14.14 -4.23 11.40
C ALA A 7 -13.40 -5.42 10.75
N GLY A 8 -13.01 -6.40 11.56
CA GLY A 8 -12.35 -7.62 11.06
C GLY A 8 -13.25 -8.46 10.15
N LEU A 9 -14.55 -8.56 10.47
CA LEU A 9 -15.52 -9.33 9.69
C LEU A 9 -15.80 -8.68 8.32
N VAL A 10 -15.80 -7.35 8.27
CA VAL A 10 -15.93 -6.59 7.01
C VAL A 10 -14.71 -6.83 6.10
N ILE A 11 -13.50 -6.86 6.66
CA ILE A 11 -12.26 -7.11 5.90
C ILE A 11 -12.21 -8.55 5.35
N ILE A 12 -12.64 -9.55 6.14
CA ILE A 12 -12.71 -10.95 5.69
C ILE A 12 -13.72 -11.09 4.53
N THR A 13 -14.87 -10.43 4.64
CA THR A 13 -15.92 -10.47 3.60
C THR A 13 -15.46 -9.79 2.31
N LEU A 14 -14.80 -8.63 2.43
CA LEU A 14 -14.22 -7.91 1.28
C LEU A 14 -13.12 -8.72 0.59
N THR A 15 -12.30 -9.45 1.35
CA THR A 15 -11.23 -10.30 0.82
C THR A 15 -11.78 -11.46 0.00
N HIS A 16 -12.91 -12.03 0.40
CA HIS A 16 -13.57 -13.11 -0.34
C HIS A 16 -14.13 -12.64 -1.69
N HIS A 17 -14.73 -11.44 -1.75
CA HIS A 17 -15.24 -10.88 -3.00
C HIS A 17 -14.12 -10.48 -3.97
N LEU A 18 -13.04 -9.87 -3.48
CA LEU A 18 -11.90 -9.50 -4.32
C LEU A 18 -11.24 -10.70 -5.00
N THR A 19 -11.25 -11.87 -4.36
CA THR A 19 -10.56 -13.07 -4.86
C THR A 19 -11.25 -13.67 -6.08
N HIS A 20 -12.57 -13.56 -6.16
CA HIS A 20 -13.37 -14.11 -7.25
C HIS A 20 -13.17 -13.32 -8.57
N ASP A 21 -13.06 -11.99 -8.49
CA ASP A 21 -12.94 -11.12 -9.67
C ASP A 21 -11.60 -11.24 -10.41
N ILE A 22 -10.54 -11.71 -9.72
CA ILE A 22 -9.21 -11.86 -10.32
C ILE A 22 -9.01 -13.19 -11.04
N GLN A 23 -9.78 -14.21 -10.68
CA GLN A 23 -9.73 -15.48 -11.41
C GLN A 23 -10.32 -15.35 -12.82
N GLN A 24 -11.12 -14.32 -13.07
CA GLN A 24 -11.83 -14.14 -14.35
C GLN A 24 -11.02 -13.40 -15.42
N LEU A 25 -9.85 -12.81 -15.10
CA LEU A 25 -9.16 -11.84 -15.96
C LEU A 25 -7.73 -12.21 -16.41
N SER A 26 -7.26 -13.46 -16.23
CA SER A 26 -5.81 -13.71 -16.28
C SER A 26 -5.23 -14.30 -17.58
N ALA A 27 -4.53 -13.48 -18.36
CA ALA A 27 -3.48 -13.87 -19.33
C ALA A 27 -2.06 -13.75 -18.71
N THR A 28 -1.16 -14.68 -19.02
CA THR A 28 -0.27 -15.36 -18.04
C THR A 28 0.95 -14.59 -17.46
N ASP A 29 1.48 -13.53 -18.09
CA ASP A 29 2.73 -12.89 -17.60
C ASP A 29 2.56 -11.51 -16.92
N ALA A 30 1.72 -10.61 -17.46
CA ALA A 30 1.37 -9.35 -16.78
C ALA A 30 0.62 -9.61 -15.46
N THR A 31 -0.14 -10.72 -15.42
CA THR A 31 -0.89 -11.15 -14.24
C THR A 31 -0.02 -11.55 -13.07
N SER A 32 1.21 -12.06 -13.29
CA SER A 32 2.04 -12.48 -12.15
C SER A 32 2.49 -11.28 -11.30
N ARG A 33 2.99 -10.20 -11.94
CA ARG A 33 3.38 -8.97 -11.24
C ARG A 33 2.18 -8.27 -10.61
N ILE A 34 1.05 -8.24 -11.31
CA ILE A 34 -0.21 -7.68 -10.79
C ILE A 34 -0.73 -8.50 -9.59
N ARG A 35 -0.60 -9.84 -9.62
CA ARG A 35 -0.95 -10.69 -8.47
C ARG A 35 -0.06 -10.44 -7.27
N VAL A 36 1.25 -10.27 -7.47
CA VAL A 36 2.20 -9.92 -6.39
C VAL A 36 1.84 -8.56 -5.80
N LEU A 37 1.62 -7.55 -6.63
CA LEU A 37 1.18 -6.22 -6.20
C LEU A 37 -0.15 -6.29 -5.44
N ARG A 38 -1.12 -7.03 -5.99
CA ARG A 38 -2.31 -7.64 -5.35
C ARG A 38 -2.07 -8.01 -3.89
N ALA A 39 -1.37 -9.12 -3.73
CA ALA A 39 -1.12 -9.73 -2.44
C ALA A 39 -0.46 -8.74 -1.47
N TRP A 40 0.52 -7.97 -1.95
CA TRP A 40 1.25 -7.02 -1.12
C TRP A 40 0.36 -5.88 -0.61
N LEU A 41 -0.50 -5.31 -1.47
CA LEU A 41 -1.47 -4.29 -1.08
C LEU A 41 -2.47 -4.82 -0.05
N ILE A 42 -2.95 -6.04 -0.23
CA ILE A 42 -3.83 -6.70 0.75
C ILE A 42 -3.10 -6.88 2.08
N THR A 43 -1.85 -7.36 2.07
CA THR A 43 -1.04 -7.56 3.28
C THR A 43 -0.79 -6.24 4.01
N VAL A 44 -0.36 -5.20 3.30
CA VAL A 44 -0.12 -3.88 3.90
C VAL A 44 -1.41 -3.28 4.45
N GLY A 45 -2.54 -3.39 3.73
CA GLY A 45 -3.84 -2.94 4.20
C GLY A 45 -4.34 -3.69 5.45
N ALA A 46 -4.10 -5.01 5.51
CA ALA A 46 -4.45 -5.82 6.67
C ALA A 46 -3.61 -5.45 7.91
N LEU A 47 -2.30 -5.25 7.72
CA LEU A 47 -1.40 -4.77 8.79
C LEU A 47 -1.81 -3.38 9.27
N PHE A 48 -2.17 -2.48 8.34
CA PHE A 48 -2.65 -1.14 8.64
C PHE A 48 -3.92 -1.16 9.50
N ALA A 49 -4.89 -2.01 9.15
CA ALA A 49 -6.07 -2.24 9.99
C ALA A 49 -5.71 -2.79 11.37
N GLY A 50 -4.71 -3.68 11.44
CA GLY A 50 -4.18 -4.22 12.69
C GLY A 50 -3.62 -3.14 13.62
N VAL A 51 -2.84 -2.18 13.10
CA VAL A 51 -2.32 -1.04 13.87
C VAL A 51 -3.46 -0.21 14.46
N GLY A 52 -4.53 0.04 13.68
CA GLY A 52 -5.70 0.77 14.17
C GLY A 52 -6.57 0.00 15.17
N MET A 53 -6.52 -1.34 15.16
CA MET A 53 -7.32 -2.19 16.05
C MET A 53 -6.64 -2.49 17.38
N VAL A 54 -5.31 -2.63 17.39
CA VAL A 54 -4.54 -2.92 18.61
C VAL A 54 -4.11 -1.60 19.22
N SER A 55 -4.61 -1.25 20.41
CA SER A 55 -4.10 -0.07 21.12
C SER A 55 -2.72 -0.38 21.74
N VAL A 56 -1.81 0.60 21.69
CA VAL A 56 -0.52 0.52 22.38
C VAL A 56 -0.70 0.32 23.89
N ASP A 57 -1.75 0.90 24.48
CA ASP A 57 -2.04 0.81 25.92
C ASP A 57 -2.54 -0.59 26.34
N GLU A 58 -3.12 -1.36 25.41
CA GLU A 58 -3.69 -2.68 25.71
C GLU A 58 -2.69 -3.83 25.46
N ALA A 59 -1.85 -3.70 24.41
CA ALA A 59 -0.90 -4.73 24.01
C ALA A 59 0.31 -4.15 23.28
N GLU A 60 1.13 -3.37 23.99
CA GLU A 60 2.33 -2.71 23.47
C GLU A 60 3.23 -3.62 22.60
N PRO A 61 3.64 -4.83 23.03
CA PRO A 61 4.54 -5.66 22.21
C PRO A 61 3.91 -6.08 20.88
N LEU A 62 2.61 -6.37 20.88
CA LEU A 62 1.89 -6.74 19.67
C LEU A 62 1.75 -5.55 18.72
N HIS A 63 1.43 -4.37 19.25
CA HIS A 63 1.32 -3.14 18.47
C HIS A 63 2.64 -2.83 17.75
N ILE A 64 3.77 -2.86 18.49
CA ILE A 64 5.11 -2.60 17.93
C ILE A 64 5.43 -3.57 16.79
N VAL A 65 5.14 -4.85 16.96
CA VAL A 65 5.39 -5.87 15.92
C VAL A 65 4.56 -5.60 14.67
N ILE A 66 3.27 -5.31 14.82
CA ILE A 66 2.37 -5.02 13.69
C ILE A 66 2.82 -3.73 12.98
N ALA A 67 3.05 -2.65 13.72
CA ALA A 67 3.47 -1.35 13.22
C ALA A 67 4.81 -1.43 12.47
N THR A 68 5.79 -2.12 13.04
CA THR A 68 7.10 -2.31 12.41
C THR A 68 6.97 -3.14 11.14
N THR A 69 6.21 -4.24 11.18
CA THR A 69 6.00 -5.10 10.01
C THR A 69 5.28 -4.34 8.89
N MET A 70 4.27 -3.54 9.22
CA MET A 70 3.58 -2.67 8.27
C MET A 70 4.53 -1.69 7.60
N SER A 71 5.35 -1.00 8.40
CA SER A 71 6.29 0.02 7.94
C SER A 71 7.33 -0.57 6.98
N VAL A 72 7.88 -1.75 7.32
CA VAL A 72 8.82 -2.49 6.46
C VAL A 72 8.14 -2.97 5.18
N ALA A 73 6.93 -3.53 5.28
CA ALA A 73 6.18 -4.00 4.13
C ALA A 73 5.84 -2.85 3.16
N PHE A 74 5.47 -1.68 3.67
CA PHE A 74 5.21 -0.50 2.88
C PHE A 74 6.48 0.05 2.20
N ALA A 75 7.59 0.14 2.93
CA ALA A 75 8.87 0.56 2.35
C ALA A 75 9.30 -0.37 1.21
N GLY A 76 9.15 -1.68 1.40
CA GLY A 76 9.40 -2.68 0.36
C GLY A 76 8.48 -2.50 -0.85
N LEU A 77 7.19 -2.23 -0.63
CA LEU A 77 6.23 -1.97 -1.70
C LEU A 77 6.62 -0.76 -2.54
N ILE A 78 7.04 0.36 -1.91
CA ILE A 78 7.52 1.55 -2.62
C ILE A 78 8.81 1.25 -3.40
N ALA A 79 9.75 0.50 -2.81
CA ALA A 79 10.98 0.14 -3.49
C ALA A 79 10.73 -0.78 -4.70
N ALA A 80 9.78 -1.70 -4.59
CA ALA A 80 9.42 -2.63 -5.64
C ALA A 80 8.46 -2.05 -6.69
N SER A 81 7.76 -0.95 -6.40
CA SER A 81 6.73 -0.39 -7.29
C SER A 81 7.28 -0.03 -8.67
N GLY A 82 8.51 0.52 -8.75
CA GLY A 82 9.15 0.83 -10.02
C GLY A 82 9.40 -0.39 -10.91
N TRP A 83 9.62 -1.57 -10.31
CA TRP A 83 9.79 -2.83 -11.04
C TRP A 83 8.45 -3.53 -11.33
N LEU A 84 7.51 -3.45 -10.39
CA LEU A 84 6.17 -4.03 -10.52
C LEU A 84 5.35 -3.31 -11.60
N VAL A 85 5.60 -2.02 -11.81
CA VAL A 85 4.78 -1.14 -12.67
C VAL A 85 5.67 -0.32 -13.63
N PRO A 86 6.37 -0.98 -14.57
CA PRO A 86 7.41 -0.34 -15.39
C PRO A 86 6.89 0.64 -16.44
N TRP A 87 5.57 0.67 -16.69
CA TRP A 87 4.95 1.58 -17.65
C TRP A 87 4.64 2.97 -17.06
N LEU A 88 4.92 3.20 -15.77
CA LEU A 88 4.68 4.51 -15.16
C LEU A 88 5.62 5.57 -15.74
N PRO A 89 5.11 6.79 -15.99
CA PRO A 89 5.93 7.89 -16.47
C PRO A 89 7.04 8.22 -15.46
N ARG A 90 8.21 8.68 -15.94
CA ARG A 90 9.37 9.00 -15.10
C ARG A 90 9.07 10.05 -14.00
N SER A 91 8.06 10.90 -14.19
CA SER A 91 7.57 11.81 -13.16
C SER A 91 7.04 11.08 -11.92
N PHE A 92 6.46 9.89 -12.10
CA PHE A 92 6.03 9.03 -10.99
C PHE A 92 7.21 8.41 -10.24
N ALA A 93 8.32 8.11 -10.93
CA ALA A 93 9.53 7.63 -10.28
C ALA A 93 10.10 8.67 -9.29
N PHE A 94 9.96 9.97 -9.61
CA PHE A 94 10.36 11.06 -8.71
C PHE A 94 9.53 11.08 -7.42
N VAL A 95 8.22 10.85 -7.53
CA VAL A 95 7.34 10.72 -6.35
C VAL A 95 7.77 9.54 -5.48
N PHE A 96 8.12 8.39 -6.06
CA PHE A 96 8.60 7.24 -5.29
C PHE A 96 9.88 7.55 -4.53
N VAL A 97 10.83 8.23 -5.17
CA VAL A 97 12.09 8.65 -4.52
C VAL A 97 11.82 9.62 -3.38
N ILE A 98 10.92 10.59 -3.57
CA ILE A 98 10.53 11.53 -2.51
C ILE A 98 9.89 10.79 -1.34
N VAL A 99 8.91 9.92 -1.61
CA VAL A 99 8.19 9.19 -0.57
C VAL A 99 9.14 8.27 0.20
N LEU A 100 9.99 7.52 -0.51
CA LEU A 100 10.98 6.65 0.11
C LEU A 100 12.03 7.45 0.90
N GLY A 101 12.46 8.60 0.37
CA GLY A 101 13.37 9.52 1.04
C GLY A 101 12.77 10.12 2.31
N ALA A 102 11.52 10.58 2.26
CA ALA A 102 10.80 11.11 3.42
C ALA A 102 10.61 10.04 4.49
N PHE A 103 10.21 8.83 4.09
CA PHE A 103 10.09 7.69 4.99
C PHE A 103 11.43 7.33 5.64
N GLY A 104 12.49 7.19 4.84
CA GLY A 104 13.84 6.89 5.33
C GLY A 104 14.42 7.99 6.23
N PHE A 105 14.13 9.26 5.92
CA PHE A 105 14.54 10.40 6.74
C PHE A 105 13.91 10.37 8.13
N VAL A 106 12.60 10.10 8.22
CA VAL A 106 11.93 9.99 9.52
C VAL A 106 12.35 8.73 10.26
N ALA A 107 12.58 7.62 9.55
CA ALA A 107 13.17 6.42 10.14
C ALA A 107 14.54 6.70 10.76
N LEU A 108 15.40 7.49 10.09
CA LEU A 108 16.71 7.89 10.60
C LEU A 108 16.61 8.81 11.82
N LEU A 109 15.66 9.75 11.80
CA LEU A 109 15.36 10.63 12.93
C LEU A 109 14.82 9.86 14.14
N MET A 110 14.08 8.77 13.91
CA MET A 110 13.66 7.85 14.98
C MET A 110 14.85 7.03 15.48
N TRP A 111 15.60 6.40 14.59
CA TRP A 111 16.75 5.54 14.91
C TRP A 111 17.89 5.77 13.91
N PRO A 112 19.09 6.21 14.35
CA PRO A 112 19.60 6.20 15.74
C PRO A 112 19.42 7.52 16.51
N ILE A 113 18.85 8.56 15.89
CA ILE A 113 18.87 9.92 16.46
C ILE A 113 17.96 10.06 17.69
N GLY A 114 16.87 9.30 17.77
CA GLY A 114 15.93 9.32 18.90
C GLY A 114 15.05 10.58 18.98
N TYR A 115 14.94 11.33 17.87
CA TYR A 115 14.12 12.56 17.81
C TYR A 115 12.62 12.26 17.68
N PHE A 116 12.26 11.23 16.92
CA PHE A 116 10.87 10.76 16.80
C PHE A 116 10.66 9.44 17.54
N ASN A 117 9.41 9.19 17.95
CA ASN A 117 8.98 7.91 18.50
C ASN A 117 8.34 7.03 17.41
N LEU A 118 8.05 5.77 17.76
CA LEU A 118 7.43 4.82 16.85
C LEU A 118 6.06 5.30 16.36
N THR A 119 5.26 5.93 17.21
CA THR A 119 3.94 6.46 16.86
C THR A 119 4.00 7.54 15.78
N ALA A 120 4.99 8.44 15.83
CA ALA A 120 5.20 9.42 14.77
C ALA A 120 5.55 8.73 13.43
N MET A 121 6.35 7.67 13.48
CA MET A 121 6.65 6.85 12.31
C MET A 121 5.41 6.13 11.77
N GLU A 122 4.57 5.57 12.62
CA GLU A 122 3.31 4.92 12.25
C GLU A 122 2.38 5.90 11.52
N LEU A 123 2.13 7.08 12.10
CA LEU A 123 1.24 8.08 11.51
C LEU A 123 1.77 8.58 10.16
N LEU A 124 3.08 8.83 10.06
CA LEU A 124 3.68 9.22 8.79
C LEU A 124 3.54 8.10 7.74
N SER A 125 3.86 6.87 8.12
CA SER A 125 3.72 5.69 7.25
C SER A 125 2.28 5.55 6.75
N SER A 126 1.31 5.80 7.63
CA SER A 126 -0.13 5.80 7.33
C SER A 126 -0.48 6.81 6.24
N ILE A 127 -0.06 8.05 6.43
CA ILE A 127 -0.35 9.16 5.51
C ILE A 127 0.33 8.92 4.16
N LEU A 128 1.60 8.50 4.18
CA LEU A 128 2.34 8.20 2.96
C LEU A 128 1.75 7.01 2.21
N LEU A 129 1.32 5.95 2.92
CA LEU A 129 0.66 4.79 2.33
C LEU A 129 -0.62 5.18 1.61
N LEU A 130 -1.51 5.93 2.26
CA LEU A 130 -2.77 6.38 1.67
C LEU A 130 -2.54 7.31 0.48
N THR A 131 -1.58 8.24 0.60
CA THR A 131 -1.22 9.15 -0.48
C THR A 131 -0.67 8.39 -1.68
N TRP A 132 0.22 7.43 -1.44
CA TRP A 132 0.80 6.59 -2.49
C TRP A 132 -0.27 5.75 -3.19
N LEU A 133 -1.20 5.16 -2.44
CA LEU A 133 -2.33 4.39 -2.98
C LEU A 133 -3.22 5.24 -3.89
N LEU A 134 -3.56 6.46 -3.45
CA LEU A 134 -4.35 7.40 -4.23
C LEU A 134 -3.66 7.74 -5.56
N LEU A 135 -2.37 8.08 -5.51
CA LEU A 135 -1.59 8.39 -6.70
C LEU A 135 -1.50 7.18 -7.63
N PHE A 136 -1.29 5.99 -7.07
CA PHE A 136 -1.22 4.75 -7.82
C PHE A 136 -2.52 4.46 -8.58
N VAL A 137 -3.67 4.52 -7.91
CA VAL A 137 -4.99 4.36 -8.55
C VAL A 137 -5.20 5.43 -9.63
N ARG A 138 -4.83 6.67 -9.35
CA ARG A 138 -4.95 7.78 -10.30
C ARG A 138 -4.11 7.58 -11.55
N ALA A 139 -2.91 7.01 -11.42
CA ALA A 139 -2.02 6.69 -12.53
C ALA A 139 -2.61 5.60 -13.43
N ILE A 140 -3.14 4.53 -12.83
CA ILE A 140 -3.83 3.47 -13.59
C ILE A 140 -5.03 4.04 -14.35
N ALA A 141 -5.85 4.86 -13.69
CA ALA A 141 -7.01 5.47 -14.32
C ALA A 141 -6.63 6.35 -15.52
N ALA A 142 -5.55 7.13 -15.42
CA ALA A 142 -5.06 7.93 -16.55
C ALA A 142 -4.61 7.04 -17.73
N THR A 143 -3.86 5.97 -17.46
CA THR A 143 -3.42 5.05 -18.52
C THR A 143 -4.58 4.32 -19.21
N ALA A 144 -5.67 4.03 -18.49
CA ALA A 144 -6.85 3.39 -19.07
C ALA A 144 -7.68 4.35 -19.96
N ASP A 145 -7.64 5.65 -19.66
CA ASP A 145 -8.30 6.69 -20.46
C ASP A 145 -7.53 6.97 -21.76
N ASP A 146 -6.19 6.93 -21.69
CA ASP A 146 -5.30 7.14 -22.84
C ASP A 146 -5.37 6.02 -23.92
N ASP A 147 -5.88 4.83 -23.59
CA ASP A 147 -6.07 3.71 -24.55
C ASP A 147 -7.38 3.84 -25.38
N GLN A 148 -8.35 4.67 -24.97
CA GLN A 148 -9.63 4.90 -25.67
C GLN A 148 -9.67 5.84 -26.91
N PRO A 149 -8.67 6.68 -27.26
CA PRO A 149 -8.81 7.65 -28.37
C PRO A 149 -8.73 7.07 -29.79
N GLY A 150 -8.28 5.82 -29.98
CA GLY A 150 -7.99 5.26 -31.31
C GLY A 150 -9.12 4.45 -31.98
N ALA A 151 -10.14 4.05 -31.23
CA ALA A 151 -11.19 3.14 -31.72
C ALA A 151 -12.36 3.85 -32.43
N LEU A 152 -12.39 5.19 -32.45
CA LEU A 152 -13.48 5.98 -33.03
C LEU A 152 -13.11 6.66 -34.36
N MET A 153 -11.93 6.37 -34.93
CA MET A 153 -11.44 7.01 -36.17
C MET A 153 -11.27 6.03 -37.34
N SER A 154 -11.91 4.86 -37.27
CA SER A 154 -11.85 3.80 -38.31
C SER A 154 -13.18 3.53 -39.04
N ASP A 155 -14.22 4.35 -38.83
CA ASP A 155 -15.50 4.28 -39.55
C ASP A 155 -15.73 5.55 -40.39
#